data_AF-A0A960XD18-F1
#
_entry.id   AF-A0A960XD18-F1
#
_cell.length_a   1.000
_cell.length_b   1.000
_cell.length_c   1.000
_cell.angle_alpha   90.00
_cell.angle_beta   90.00
_cell.angle_gamma   90.00
#
_symmetry.space_group_name_H-M   'P 1'
#
loop_
_entity.id
_entity.type
_entity.pdbx_description
1 polymer ?
#
loop_
_entity_poly.entity_id
_entity_poly.type
_entity_poly.pdbx_seq_one_letter_code
_entity_poly.pdbx_strand_id
1 'polypeptide(L)'
;EDGTTNNVFKKQFLARGCTLALAPCCAIVSIADTVLGIGASLATISTLGMHRPTCRFALCHLDSFRIIIAQPYINLLKSINPEVKLTSNTFSNNAHTRYLQSLVADKYPKIGASGDGFITDFAHESLKDVARYFYNSDGFFKRHIATRLTYVLLAISSVITRIADGIIGVIAAPLSFITFGKVESINNLAYRALQTPGIIGDIFYCGIKFINPWAGTRQIK
;
A
#
# COMPACT_ATOMS: atom_id res chain seq x y z
N GLU A 1 -14.79 46.17 -11.37
CA GLU A 1 -13.85 45.02 -11.26
C GLU A 1 -14.42 43.80 -10.50
N ASP A 2 -15.75 43.68 -10.32
CA ASP A 2 -16.37 42.57 -9.55
C ASP A 2 -16.60 41.25 -10.32
N GLY A 3 -16.31 41.19 -11.61
CA GLY A 3 -16.58 40.00 -12.45
C GLY A 3 -15.55 38.87 -12.31
N THR A 4 -14.33 39.18 -11.91
CA THR A 4 -13.22 38.21 -11.82
C THR A 4 -13.22 37.43 -10.51
N THR A 5 -13.53 38.08 -9.38
CA THR A 5 -13.59 37.47 -8.04
C THR A 5 -14.69 36.41 -7.92
N ASN A 6 -15.89 36.68 -8.44
CA ASN A 6 -17.00 35.72 -8.43
C ASN A 6 -16.67 34.43 -9.22
N ASN A 7 -15.91 34.55 -10.31
CA ASN A 7 -15.49 33.39 -11.11
C ASN A 7 -14.40 32.57 -10.42
N VAL A 8 -13.49 33.20 -9.67
CA VAL A 8 -12.44 32.50 -8.90
C VAL A 8 -13.05 31.74 -7.71
N PHE A 9 -13.95 32.37 -6.95
CA PHE A 9 -14.65 31.71 -5.85
C PHE A 9 -15.47 30.52 -6.32
N LYS A 10 -16.26 30.67 -7.40
CA LYS A 10 -17.05 29.58 -7.97
C LYS A 10 -16.18 28.42 -8.44
N LYS A 11 -15.03 28.70 -9.06
CA LYS A 11 -14.06 27.69 -9.48
C LYS A 11 -13.42 26.96 -8.30
N GLN A 12 -13.00 27.67 -7.26
CA GLN A 12 -12.41 27.05 -6.07
C GLN A 12 -13.42 26.22 -5.27
N PHE A 13 -14.65 26.71 -5.15
CA PHE A 13 -15.74 25.97 -4.50
C PHE A 13 -16.11 24.70 -5.28
N LEU A 14 -16.23 24.78 -6.61
CA LEU A 14 -16.46 23.61 -7.47
C LEU A 14 -15.30 22.61 -7.41
N ALA A 15 -14.06 23.07 -7.41
CA ALA A 15 -12.89 22.19 -7.31
C ALA A 15 -12.89 21.43 -5.98
N ARG A 16 -13.16 22.12 -4.86
CA ARG A 16 -13.26 21.51 -3.53
C ARG A 16 -14.44 20.56 -3.41
N GLY A 17 -15.61 20.94 -3.94
CA GLY A 17 -16.80 20.09 -4.00
C GLY A 17 -16.58 18.83 -4.84
N CYS A 18 -15.89 18.94 -5.97
CA CYS A 18 -15.52 17.80 -6.82
C CYS A 18 -14.57 16.86 -6.08
N THR A 19 -13.51 17.38 -5.43
CA THR A 19 -12.61 16.54 -4.61
C THR A 19 -13.32 15.85 -3.46
N LEU A 20 -14.30 16.51 -2.83
CA LEU A 20 -15.10 15.91 -1.77
C LEU A 20 -16.02 14.81 -2.30
N ALA A 21 -16.63 15.00 -3.47
CA ALA A 21 -17.47 13.99 -4.12
C ALA A 21 -16.67 12.78 -4.64
N LEU A 22 -15.38 12.97 -4.98
CA LEU A 22 -14.49 11.88 -5.35
C LEU A 22 -14.18 10.94 -4.18
N ALA A 23 -14.24 11.41 -2.93
CA ALA A 23 -13.99 10.56 -1.76
C ALA A 23 -14.94 9.34 -1.67
N PRO A 24 -16.28 9.49 -1.67
CA PRO A 24 -17.19 8.33 -1.67
C PRO A 24 -17.12 7.53 -2.97
N CYS A 25 -16.90 8.17 -4.13
CA CYS A 25 -16.75 7.46 -5.40
C CYS A 25 -15.54 6.51 -5.40
N CYS A 26 -14.38 6.99 -4.95
CA CYS A 26 -13.18 6.15 -4.81
C CYS A 26 -13.39 5.01 -3.81
N ALA A 27 -14.11 5.25 -2.71
CA ALA A 27 -14.43 4.20 -1.74
C ALA A 27 -15.31 3.11 -2.38
N ILE A 28 -16.36 3.47 -3.12
CA ILE A 28 -17.24 2.52 -3.80
C ILE A 28 -16.46 1.68 -4.83
N VAL A 29 -15.63 2.32 -5.66
CA VAL A 29 -14.81 1.61 -6.65
C VAL A 29 -13.84 0.64 -5.96
N SER A 30 -13.20 1.08 -4.87
CA SER A 30 -12.28 0.23 -4.10
C SER A 30 -12.99 -0.97 -3.46
N ILE A 31 -14.22 -0.78 -2.97
CA ILE A 31 -15.06 -1.88 -2.45
C ILE A 31 -15.39 -2.87 -3.56
N ALA A 32 -15.84 -2.37 -4.72
CA ALA A 32 -16.17 -3.22 -5.87
C ALA A 32 -14.96 -4.03 -6.34
N ASP A 33 -13.79 -3.39 -6.46
CA ASP A 33 -12.53 -4.07 -6.75
C ASP A 33 -12.20 -5.12 -5.70
N THR A 34 -12.39 -4.82 -4.42
CA THR A 34 -12.12 -5.79 -3.34
C THR A 34 -13.02 -7.02 -3.45
N VAL A 35 -14.31 -6.85 -3.77
CA VAL A 35 -15.24 -7.97 -3.98
C VAL A 35 -14.79 -8.84 -5.17
N LEU A 36 -14.39 -8.22 -6.28
CA LEU A 36 -13.82 -8.93 -7.43
C LEU A 36 -12.51 -9.65 -7.06
N GLY A 37 -11.66 -9.00 -6.27
CA GLY A 37 -10.42 -9.55 -5.75
C GLY A 37 -10.65 -10.77 -4.87
N ILE A 38 -11.64 -10.75 -3.98
CA ILE A 38 -12.04 -11.89 -3.14
C ILE A 38 -12.59 -13.03 -4.01
N GLY A 39 -13.44 -12.74 -5.00
CA GLY A 39 -13.92 -13.78 -5.94
C GLY A 39 -12.77 -14.45 -6.69
N ALA A 40 -11.83 -13.66 -7.20
CA ALA A 40 -10.65 -14.16 -7.88
C ALA A 40 -9.66 -14.87 -6.93
N SER A 41 -9.60 -14.49 -5.66
CA SER A 41 -8.75 -15.13 -4.65
C SER A 41 -9.21 -16.55 -4.35
N LEU A 42 -10.53 -16.77 -4.24
CA LEU A 42 -11.12 -18.10 -4.13
C LEU A 42 -10.78 -18.97 -5.34
N ALA A 43 -10.96 -18.45 -6.56
CA ALA A 43 -10.58 -19.16 -7.78
C ALA A 43 -9.08 -19.47 -7.84
N THR A 44 -8.23 -18.57 -7.31
CA THR A 44 -6.78 -18.78 -7.21
C THR A 44 -6.44 -19.89 -6.22
N ILE A 45 -7.13 -19.95 -5.08
CA ILE A 45 -6.97 -21.03 -4.09
C ILE A 45 -7.40 -22.37 -4.68
N SER A 46 -8.54 -22.42 -5.38
CA SER A 46 -9.01 -23.63 -6.07
C SER A 46 -8.02 -24.13 -7.13
N THR A 47 -7.27 -23.23 -7.76
CA THR A 47 -6.23 -23.57 -8.74
C THR A 47 -4.83 -23.69 -8.13
N LEU A 48 -4.70 -23.66 -6.79
CA LEU A 48 -3.44 -23.70 -6.05
C LEU A 48 -2.40 -22.67 -6.54
N GLY A 49 -2.87 -21.53 -7.07
CA GLY A 49 -2.03 -20.48 -7.63
C GLY A 49 -1.33 -20.84 -8.94
N MET A 50 -1.68 -21.96 -9.58
CA MET A 50 -1.11 -22.39 -10.86
C MET A 50 -1.60 -21.51 -12.02
N HIS A 51 -2.86 -21.07 -11.98
CA HIS A 51 -3.41 -20.19 -13.01
C HIS A 51 -2.99 -18.73 -12.79
N ARG A 52 -1.84 -18.37 -13.38
CA ARG A 52 -1.18 -17.07 -13.18
C ARG A 52 -2.07 -15.85 -13.46
N PRO A 53 -2.89 -15.80 -14.54
CA PRO A 53 -3.72 -14.64 -14.80
C PRO A 53 -4.70 -14.36 -13.66
N THR A 54 -5.35 -15.40 -13.13
CA THR A 54 -6.28 -15.28 -12.01
C THR A 54 -5.57 -14.90 -10.72
N CYS A 55 -4.40 -15.47 -10.45
CA CYS A 55 -3.58 -15.11 -9.29
C CYS A 55 -3.16 -13.62 -9.34
N ARG A 56 -2.71 -13.14 -10.50
CA ARG A 56 -2.33 -11.73 -10.69
C ARG A 56 -3.54 -10.80 -10.60
N PHE A 57 -4.67 -11.19 -11.17
CA PHE A 57 -5.93 -10.45 -11.09
C PHE A 57 -6.37 -10.32 -9.63
N ALA A 58 -6.38 -11.42 -8.87
CA ALA A 58 -6.71 -11.43 -7.45
C ALA A 58 -5.79 -10.51 -6.64
N LEU A 59 -4.46 -10.60 -6.83
CA LEU A 59 -3.51 -9.74 -6.15
C LEU A 59 -3.72 -8.26 -6.49
N CYS A 60 -3.95 -7.93 -7.76
CA CYS A 60 -4.14 -6.55 -8.21
C CYS A 60 -5.42 -5.93 -7.61
N HIS A 61 -6.54 -6.66 -7.62
CA HIS A 61 -7.81 -6.15 -7.11
C HIS A 61 -7.90 -6.16 -5.58
N LEU A 62 -7.21 -7.09 -4.90
CA LEU A 62 -7.08 -7.04 -3.44
C LEU A 62 -6.16 -5.89 -2.98
N ASP A 63 -5.21 -5.46 -3.81
CA ASP A 63 -4.37 -4.29 -3.54
C ASP A 63 -5.21 -3.01 -3.48
N SER A 64 -6.27 -2.90 -4.29
CA SER A 64 -7.23 -1.78 -4.24
C SER A 64 -7.88 -1.59 -2.87
N PHE A 65 -7.94 -2.63 -2.03
CA PHE A 65 -8.49 -2.48 -0.68
C PHE A 65 -7.61 -1.56 0.20
N ARG A 66 -6.30 -1.47 -0.06
CA ARG A 66 -5.36 -0.59 0.67
C ARG A 66 -5.75 0.87 0.61
N ILE A 67 -6.27 1.31 -0.52
CA ILE A 67 -6.60 2.71 -0.78
C ILE A 67 -8.00 3.10 -0.31
N ILE A 68 -8.80 2.16 0.21
CA ILE A 68 -10.20 2.41 0.58
C ILE A 68 -10.36 3.49 1.65
N ILE A 69 -9.43 3.58 2.61
CA ILE A 69 -9.40 4.61 3.66
C ILE A 69 -8.45 5.75 3.29
N ALA A 70 -7.30 5.41 2.71
CA ALA A 70 -6.24 6.36 2.40
C ALA A 70 -6.66 7.38 1.31
N GLN A 71 -7.44 6.95 0.31
CA GLN A 71 -7.87 7.82 -0.80
C GLN A 71 -8.95 8.83 -0.38
N PRO A 72 -10.02 8.46 0.35
CA PRO A 72 -10.94 9.44 0.93
C PRO A 72 -10.23 10.44 1.85
N TYR A 73 -9.27 9.99 2.65
CA TYR A 73 -8.46 10.85 3.50
C TYR A 73 -7.72 11.94 2.69
N ILE A 74 -7.00 11.58 1.63
CA ILE A 74 -6.33 12.56 0.77
C ILE A 74 -7.35 13.52 0.14
N ASN A 75 -8.45 12.99 -0.37
CA ASN A 75 -9.46 13.80 -1.05
C ASN A 75 -10.11 14.81 -0.08
N LEU A 76 -10.31 14.43 1.18
CA LEU A 76 -10.73 15.33 2.26
C LEU A 76 -9.64 16.36 2.60
N LEU A 77 -8.38 15.94 2.68
CA LEU A 77 -7.29 16.87 2.97
C LEU A 77 -7.11 17.90 1.84
N LYS A 78 -7.28 17.48 0.58
CA LYS A 78 -7.25 18.35 -0.61
C LYS A 78 -8.45 19.29 -0.69
N SER A 79 -9.62 18.90 -0.17
CA SER A 79 -10.78 19.79 -0.13
C SER A 79 -10.57 20.94 0.87
N ILE A 80 -9.83 20.69 1.96
CA ILE A 80 -9.44 21.69 2.95
C ILE A 80 -8.31 22.57 2.41
N ASN A 81 -7.26 21.94 1.87
CA ASN A 81 -6.10 22.62 1.32
C ASN A 81 -5.71 22.03 -0.05
N PRO A 82 -6.03 22.71 -1.16
CA PRO A 82 -5.75 22.19 -2.51
C PRO A 82 -4.26 22.15 -2.85
N GLU A 83 -3.40 22.86 -2.11
CA GLU A 83 -1.94 22.87 -2.31
C GLU A 83 -1.22 21.72 -1.60
N VAL A 84 -1.95 20.80 -0.97
CA VAL A 84 -1.37 19.63 -0.30
C VAL A 84 -0.58 18.80 -1.31
N LYS A 85 0.74 18.76 -1.11
CA LYS A 85 1.65 17.88 -1.82
C LYS A 85 1.83 16.60 -1.02
N LEU A 86 1.80 15.48 -1.74
CA LEU A 86 2.26 14.19 -1.24
C LEU A 86 3.56 13.90 -1.96
N THR A 87 4.63 13.68 -1.21
CA THR A 87 5.91 13.30 -1.82
C THR A 87 5.78 11.85 -2.27
N SER A 88 5.38 11.61 -3.52
CA SER A 88 5.62 10.30 -4.11
C SER A 88 7.13 10.20 -4.35
N ASN A 89 7.86 9.63 -3.39
CA ASN A 89 9.15 9.08 -3.75
C ASN A 89 8.82 8.01 -4.79
N THR A 90 9.27 8.19 -6.03
CA THR A 90 9.26 7.12 -7.01
C THR A 90 10.21 6.06 -6.47
N PHE A 91 9.71 5.20 -5.57
CA PHE A 91 10.44 4.07 -5.03
C PHE A 91 10.67 3.12 -6.20
N SER A 92 11.78 3.34 -6.90
CA SER A 92 12.35 2.37 -7.80
C SER A 92 12.64 1.12 -6.97
N ASN A 93 12.00 0.01 -7.34
CA ASN A 93 12.04 -1.30 -6.67
C ASN A 93 13.42 -1.98 -6.62
N ASN A 94 14.51 -1.22 -6.81
CA ASN A 94 15.85 -1.76 -6.87
C ASN A 94 16.57 -1.53 -5.54
N ALA A 95 16.97 -2.63 -4.89
CA ALA A 95 17.71 -2.63 -3.61
C ALA A 95 19.00 -1.78 -3.67
N HIS A 96 19.60 -1.64 -4.85
CA HIS A 96 20.81 -0.85 -5.06
C HIS A 96 20.57 0.66 -4.91
N THR A 97 19.38 1.15 -5.26
CA THR A 97 19.02 2.57 -5.15
C THR A 97 18.78 2.97 -3.70
N ARG A 98 18.37 2.04 -2.82
CA ARG A 98 18.18 2.29 -1.38
C ARG A 98 19.50 2.52 -0.64
N TYR A 99 20.54 1.76 -0.97
CA TYR A 99 21.86 1.92 -0.37
C TYR A 99 22.48 3.27 -0.76
N LEU A 100 22.38 3.64 -2.04
CA LEU A 100 22.83 4.95 -2.52
C LEU A 100 22.01 6.11 -1.93
N GLN A 101 20.70 5.94 -1.77
CA GLN A 101 19.87 6.97 -1.12
C GLN A 101 20.17 7.10 0.37
N SER A 102 20.57 6.02 1.07
CA SER A 102 21.05 6.11 2.45
C SER A 102 22.41 6.80 2.60
N LEU A 103 23.21 6.81 1.53
CA LEU A 103 24.51 7.50 1.47
C LEU A 103 24.39 8.98 1.04
N VAL A 104 23.29 9.36 0.37
CA VAL A 104 23.08 10.69 -0.23
C VAL A 104 21.94 11.48 0.46
N ALA A 105 21.17 10.89 1.36
CA ALA A 105 20.06 11.59 2.01
C ALA A 105 20.55 12.65 3.00
N ASP A 106 20.42 13.92 2.59
CA ASP A 106 20.42 15.08 3.47
C ASP A 106 19.60 14.83 4.75
N LYS A 107 20.29 15.04 5.88
CA LYS A 107 19.95 15.23 7.31
C LYS A 107 18.57 14.88 7.93
N TYR A 108 17.50 14.58 7.18
CA TYR A 108 16.22 14.10 7.69
C TYR A 108 15.53 13.19 6.66
N PRO A 109 15.22 11.92 6.97
CA PRO A 109 14.47 11.07 6.06
C PRO A 109 13.05 11.64 5.89
N LYS A 110 12.79 12.29 4.76
CA LYS A 110 11.44 12.71 4.39
C LYS A 110 10.61 11.45 4.16
N ILE A 111 9.63 11.23 5.01
CA ILE A 111 8.66 10.13 4.87
C ILE A 111 7.93 10.37 3.56
N GLY A 112 8.20 9.58 2.52
CA GLY A 112 7.46 9.63 1.26
C GLY A 112 6.10 8.95 1.39
N ALA A 113 5.13 9.32 0.57
CA ALA A 113 3.77 8.77 0.51
C ALA A 113 3.67 7.38 -0.16
N SER A 114 4.75 6.88 -0.75
CA SER A 114 4.84 5.58 -1.40
C SER A 114 5.23 4.46 -0.41
N GLY A 115 4.56 3.32 -0.48
CA GLY A 115 4.90 2.12 0.32
C GLY A 115 3.69 1.44 0.97
N ASP A 116 3.90 0.26 1.54
CA ASP A 116 2.87 -0.62 2.12
C ASP A 116 2.68 -0.41 3.63
N GLY A 117 2.72 0.85 4.10
CA GLY A 117 2.77 1.20 5.53
C GLY A 117 4.15 1.72 5.97
N PHE A 118 4.27 2.27 7.18
CA PHE A 118 5.54 2.82 7.67
C PHE A 118 6.40 1.70 8.28
N ILE A 119 5.85 0.98 9.24
CA ILE A 119 6.52 -0.14 9.90
C ILE A 119 6.47 -1.39 9.00
N THR A 120 5.35 -1.60 8.30
CA THR A 120 5.17 -2.78 7.46
C THR A 120 6.21 -2.89 6.35
N ASP A 121 6.60 -1.80 5.69
CA ASP A 121 7.64 -1.83 4.65
C ASP A 121 8.97 -2.34 5.18
N PHE A 122 9.40 -1.83 6.34
CA PHE A 122 10.68 -2.20 6.95
C PHE A 122 10.72 -3.71 7.31
N ALA A 123 9.63 -4.21 7.90
CA ALA A 123 9.53 -5.62 8.28
C ALA A 123 9.39 -6.54 7.05
N HIS A 124 8.54 -6.16 6.09
CA HIS A 124 8.28 -6.96 4.89
C HIS A 124 9.51 -7.12 4.01
N GLU A 125 10.31 -6.08 3.84
CA GLU A 125 11.53 -6.14 3.01
C GLU A 125 12.51 -7.16 3.58
N SER A 126 12.79 -7.07 4.87
CA SER A 126 13.68 -7.99 5.58
C SER A 126 13.22 -9.45 5.44
N LEU A 127 11.92 -9.70 5.65
CA LEU A 127 11.35 -11.05 5.56
C LEU A 127 11.25 -11.57 4.13
N LYS A 128 10.97 -10.71 3.14
CA LYS A 128 10.97 -11.07 1.71
C LYS A 128 12.37 -11.44 1.24
N ASP A 129 13.41 -10.75 1.70
CA ASP A 129 14.79 -11.06 1.34
C ASP A 129 15.22 -12.42 1.90
N VAL A 130 14.85 -12.73 3.15
CA VAL A 130 15.06 -14.06 3.74
C VAL A 130 14.28 -15.14 2.96
N ALA A 131 13.03 -14.88 2.58
CA ALA A 131 12.24 -15.83 1.79
C ALA A 131 12.87 -16.10 0.41
N ARG A 132 13.40 -15.07 -0.27
CA ARG A 132 14.11 -15.22 -1.55
C ARG A 132 15.40 -16.01 -1.39
N TYR A 133 16.15 -15.78 -0.31
CA TYR A 133 17.36 -16.52 -0.01
C TYR A 133 17.09 -18.02 0.14
N PHE A 134 16.04 -18.40 0.89
CA PHE A 134 15.68 -19.81 1.03
C PHE A 134 15.08 -20.41 -0.24
N TYR A 135 14.35 -19.64 -1.04
CA TYR A 135 13.81 -20.10 -2.31
C TYR A 135 14.90 -20.44 -3.34
N ASN A 136 15.99 -19.67 -3.38
CA ASN A 136 17.12 -19.87 -4.29
C ASN A 136 18.17 -20.87 -3.78
N SER A 137 17.97 -21.46 -2.61
CA SER A 137 18.91 -22.43 -2.04
C SER A 137 18.80 -23.80 -2.72
N ASP A 138 19.92 -24.46 -2.97
CA ASP A 138 19.98 -25.81 -3.55
C ASP A 138 19.39 -26.89 -2.64
N GLY A 139 19.38 -26.67 -1.33
CA GLY A 139 18.81 -27.62 -0.36
C GLY A 139 17.28 -27.72 -0.43
N PHE A 140 16.75 -28.93 -0.66
CA PHE A 140 15.30 -29.21 -0.68
C PHE A 140 14.58 -28.71 0.57
N PHE A 141 15.16 -28.94 1.76
CA PHE A 141 14.59 -28.50 3.03
C PHE A 141 14.45 -26.97 3.11
N LYS A 142 15.48 -26.22 2.69
CA LYS A 142 15.45 -24.75 2.67
C LYS A 142 14.44 -24.23 1.63
N ARG A 143 14.45 -24.82 0.44
CA ARG A 143 13.58 -24.42 -0.67
C ARG A 143 12.09 -24.69 -0.40
N HIS A 144 11.75 -25.81 0.22
CA HIS A 144 10.34 -26.19 0.41
C HIS A 144 9.82 -25.86 1.81
N ILE A 145 10.57 -26.16 2.87
CA ILE A 145 10.09 -26.04 4.26
C ILE A 145 10.41 -24.66 4.82
N ALA A 146 11.68 -24.23 4.75
CA ALA A 146 12.07 -22.93 5.30
C ALA A 146 11.36 -21.77 4.58
N THR A 147 11.25 -21.83 3.25
CA THR A 147 10.53 -20.83 2.45
C THR A 147 9.06 -20.68 2.88
N ARG A 148 8.34 -21.79 3.07
CA ARG A 148 6.95 -21.76 3.54
C ARG A 148 6.83 -21.21 4.96
N LEU A 149 7.73 -21.62 5.86
CA LEU A 149 7.78 -21.10 7.22
C LEU A 149 8.03 -19.58 7.21
N THR A 150 8.91 -19.08 6.34
CA THR A 150 9.14 -17.63 6.20
C THR A 150 7.89 -16.90 5.71
N TYR A 151 7.08 -17.49 4.83
CA TYR A 151 5.79 -16.88 4.43
C TYR A 151 4.75 -16.88 5.55
N VAL A 152 4.74 -17.88 6.44
CA VAL A 152 3.90 -17.86 7.65
C VAL A 152 4.36 -16.75 8.59
N LEU A 153 5.67 -16.62 8.83
CA LEU A 153 6.24 -15.54 9.63
C LEU A 153 5.95 -14.17 9.01
N LEU A 154 6.01 -14.07 7.67
CA LEU A 154 5.63 -12.86 6.94
C LEU A 154 4.16 -12.51 7.14
N ALA A 155 3.25 -13.50 7.13
CA ALA A 155 1.83 -13.26 7.40
C ALA A 155 1.59 -12.76 8.83
N ILE A 156 2.26 -13.35 9.83
CA ILE A 156 2.12 -12.91 11.22
C ILE A 156 2.70 -11.50 11.40
N SER A 157 3.89 -11.25 10.84
CA SER A 157 4.52 -9.94 10.86
C SER A 157 3.70 -8.88 10.13
N SER A 158 3.09 -9.22 8.99
CA SER A 158 2.23 -8.31 8.24
C SER A 158 1.03 -7.89 9.07
N VAL A 159 0.39 -8.84 9.77
CA VAL A 159 -0.76 -8.53 10.64
C VAL A 159 -0.37 -7.55 11.74
N ILE A 160 0.71 -7.84 12.48
CA ILE A 160 1.14 -7.01 13.61
C ILE A 160 1.55 -5.61 13.14
N THR A 161 2.36 -5.53 12.08
CA THR A 161 2.86 -4.25 11.58
C THR A 161 1.76 -3.40 10.97
N ARG A 162 0.79 -4.01 10.26
CA ARG A 162 -0.38 -3.30 9.73
C ARG A 162 -1.25 -2.73 10.84
N ILE A 163 -1.46 -3.47 11.93
CA ILE A 163 -2.20 -2.96 13.10
C ILE A 163 -1.47 -1.76 13.71
N ALA A 164 -0.16 -1.86 13.89
CA ALA A 164 0.66 -0.76 14.41
C ALA A 164 0.59 0.48 13.48
N ASP A 165 0.71 0.27 12.17
CA ASP A 165 0.53 1.32 11.17
C ASP A 165 -0.89 1.92 11.23
N GLY A 166 -1.92 1.11 11.44
CA GLY A 166 -3.29 1.63 11.61
C GLY A 166 -3.45 2.54 12.82
N ILE A 167 -2.86 2.18 13.96
CA ILE A 167 -2.86 3.03 15.17
C ILE A 167 -2.14 4.35 14.87
N ILE A 168 -0.98 4.30 14.22
CA ILE A 168 -0.22 5.49 13.82
C ILE A 168 -1.06 6.35 12.86
N GLY A 169 -1.74 5.74 11.88
CA GLY A 169 -2.56 6.42 10.89
C GLY A 169 -3.76 7.13 11.51
N VAL A 170 -4.44 6.49 12.47
CA VAL A 170 -5.57 7.07 13.20
C VAL A 170 -5.15 8.29 14.02
N ILE A 171 -3.92 8.35 14.51
CA ILE A 171 -3.37 9.51 15.25
C ILE A 171 -2.84 10.58 14.28
N ALA A 172 -2.13 10.18 13.21
CA ALA A 172 -1.53 11.10 12.26
C ALA A 172 -2.57 11.81 11.38
N ALA A 173 -3.69 11.17 11.06
CA ALA A 173 -4.76 11.76 10.26
C ALA A 173 -5.38 13.02 10.91
N PRO A 174 -5.86 13.01 12.16
CA PRO A 174 -6.36 14.23 12.82
C PRO A 174 -5.27 15.29 12.98
N LEU A 175 -4.02 14.91 13.26
CA LEU A 175 -2.90 15.86 13.29
C LEU A 175 -2.67 16.55 11.94
N SER A 176 -2.83 15.81 10.83
CA SER A 176 -2.75 16.40 9.48
C SER A 176 -3.88 17.41 9.23
N PHE A 177 -5.08 17.16 9.77
CA PHE A 177 -6.20 18.09 9.68
C PHE A 177 -5.98 19.34 10.54
N ILE A 178 -5.46 19.19 11.76
CA ILE A 178 -5.12 20.31 12.66
C ILE A 178 -4.05 21.21 12.01
N THR A 179 -3.09 20.62 11.30
CA THR A 179 -2.04 21.37 10.57
C THR A 179 -2.49 21.85 9.19
N PHE A 180 -3.77 21.67 8.82
CA PHE A 180 -4.33 22.00 7.50
C PHE A 180 -3.54 21.41 6.33
N GLY A 181 -2.92 20.25 6.54
CA GLY A 181 -2.07 19.59 5.56
C GLY A 181 -0.81 20.36 5.18
N LYS A 182 -0.37 21.35 5.98
CA LYS A 182 0.86 22.12 5.69
C LYS A 182 2.14 21.31 5.91
N VAL A 183 2.10 20.32 6.80
CA VAL A 183 3.26 19.49 7.15
C VAL A 183 3.24 18.22 6.32
N GLU A 184 4.04 18.20 5.25
CA GLU A 184 4.09 17.10 4.27
C GLU A 184 4.44 15.75 4.90
N SER A 185 5.35 15.72 5.89
CA SER A 185 5.74 14.48 6.58
C SER A 185 4.58 13.82 7.34
N ILE A 186 3.72 14.62 7.98
CA ILE A 186 2.54 14.13 8.71
C ILE A 186 1.49 13.61 7.72
N ASN A 187 1.29 14.31 6.60
CA ASN A 187 0.36 13.88 5.56
C ASN A 187 0.80 12.54 4.92
N ASN A 188 2.09 12.42 4.60
CA ASN A 188 2.66 11.21 4.02
C ASN A 188 2.63 10.03 5.01
N LEU A 189 2.93 10.29 6.28
CA LEU A 189 2.80 9.30 7.36
C LEU A 189 1.36 8.84 7.50
N ALA A 190 0.40 9.76 7.63
CA ALA A 190 -1.02 9.43 7.75
C ALA A 190 -1.51 8.64 6.53
N TYR A 191 -1.16 9.07 5.32
CA TYR A 191 -1.56 8.37 4.11
C TYR A 191 -1.05 6.93 4.06
N ARG A 192 0.24 6.69 4.36
CA ARG A 192 0.81 5.34 4.37
C ARG A 192 0.26 4.47 5.49
N ALA A 193 0.15 5.05 6.67
CA ALA A 193 -0.29 4.35 7.87
C ALA A 193 -1.78 3.95 7.79
N LEU A 194 -2.63 4.75 7.12
CA LEU A 194 -4.04 4.44 6.85
C LEU A 194 -4.28 3.34 5.80
N GLN A 195 -3.22 2.82 5.15
CA GLN A 195 -3.34 1.68 4.23
C GLN A 195 -3.43 0.33 4.96
N THR A 196 -3.71 0.33 6.26
CA THR A 196 -3.98 -0.87 7.10
C THR A 196 -4.89 -1.93 6.45
N PRO A 197 -5.95 -1.56 5.71
CA PRO A 197 -6.79 -2.53 5.02
C PRO A 197 -6.01 -3.49 4.10
N GLY A 198 -4.81 -3.11 3.65
CA GLY A 198 -3.89 -3.97 2.89
C GLY A 198 -3.54 -5.32 3.49
N ILE A 199 -3.81 -5.51 4.78
CA ILE A 199 -3.67 -6.79 5.48
C ILE A 199 -4.34 -7.95 4.73
N ILE A 200 -5.47 -7.73 4.04
CA ILE A 200 -6.16 -8.78 3.28
C ILE A 200 -5.30 -9.27 2.11
N GLY A 201 -4.73 -8.33 1.35
CA GLY A 201 -3.82 -8.65 0.25
C GLY A 201 -2.55 -9.35 0.74
N ASP A 202 -2.01 -8.90 1.88
CA ASP A 202 -0.81 -9.49 2.49
C ASP A 202 -1.05 -10.93 2.96
N ILE A 203 -2.18 -11.19 3.63
CA ILE A 203 -2.60 -12.54 4.06
C ILE A 203 -2.81 -13.44 2.84
N PHE A 204 -3.52 -12.95 1.81
CA PHE A 204 -3.74 -13.74 0.60
C PHE A 204 -2.43 -14.09 -0.11
N TYR A 205 -1.54 -13.10 -0.27
CA TYR A 205 -0.21 -13.32 -0.86
C TYR A 205 0.61 -14.35 -0.08
N CYS A 206 0.65 -14.24 1.25
CA CYS A 206 1.38 -15.19 2.08
C CYS A 206 0.73 -16.58 2.05
N GLY A 207 -0.61 -16.64 2.08
CA GLY A 207 -1.37 -17.89 2.00
C GLY A 207 -1.15 -18.64 0.69
N ILE A 208 -1.21 -17.95 -0.46
CA ILE A 208 -0.97 -18.59 -1.75
C ILE A 208 0.49 -19.06 -1.89
N LYS A 209 1.45 -18.28 -1.37
CA LYS A 209 2.88 -18.65 -1.33
C LYS A 209 3.20 -19.78 -0.36
N PHE A 210 2.46 -19.91 0.72
CA PHE A 210 2.56 -21.05 1.64
C PHE A 210 2.09 -22.35 0.96
N ILE A 211 0.94 -22.31 0.28
CA ILE A 211 0.41 -23.45 -0.50
C ILE A 211 1.39 -23.81 -1.61
N ASN A 212 1.80 -22.81 -2.39
CA ASN A 212 2.65 -22.97 -3.55
C ASN A 212 3.65 -21.80 -3.64
N PRO A 213 4.92 -21.97 -3.23
CA PRO A 213 5.90 -20.88 -3.25
C PRO A 213 6.21 -20.40 -4.69
N TRP A 214 5.91 -21.22 -5.71
CA TRP A 214 6.02 -20.87 -7.12
C TRP A 214 4.77 -20.20 -7.70
N ALA A 215 3.71 -19.98 -6.91
CA ALA A 215 2.53 -19.27 -7.37
C ALA A 215 2.91 -17.87 -7.88
N GLY A 216 2.46 -17.52 -9.08
CA GLY A 216 2.67 -16.21 -9.69
C GLY A 216 4.11 -15.90 -10.17
N THR A 217 5.11 -16.77 -9.98
CA THR A 217 6.46 -16.56 -10.57
C THR A 217 6.52 -17.10 -11.99
N ARG A 218 7.22 -16.40 -12.89
CA ARG A 218 7.62 -16.96 -14.19
C ARG A 218 8.54 -18.14 -13.92
N GLN A 219 8.06 -19.36 -14.15
CA GLN A 219 8.97 -20.46 -14.45
C GLN A 219 9.64 -20.09 -15.78
N ILE A 220 10.91 -19.73 -15.70
CA ILE A 220 11.80 -19.78 -16.85
C ILE A 220 11.92 -21.28 -17.12
N LYS A 221 11.21 -21.74 -18.15
CA LYS A 221 11.44 -23.07 -18.73
C LYS A 221 12.72 -23.02 -19.53
#